data_AF-A0A4U7KZP2-F1
#
_entry.id   AF-A0A4U7KZP2-F1
#
_cell.length_a   1.000
_cell.length_b   1.000
_cell.length_c   1.000
_cell.angle_alpha   90.00
_cell.angle_beta   90.00
_cell.angle_gamma   90.00
#
_symmetry.space_group_name_H-M   'P 1'
#
loop_
_entity.id
_entity.type
_entity.pdbx_description
1 polymer ?
#
loop_
_entity_poly.entity_id
_entity_poly.type
_entity_poly.pdbx_seq_one_letter_code
_entity_poly.pdbx_strand_id
1 'polypeptide(L)'
;MVADSTASTSAAAVASAPSGGSARKRIRKRSRKSKSNTNDAAGADESSDEEQPTTTITTTTTTAAATSAPLSKSAAATTTSAKAPSASTSKTTSASTLTAINPHKPSFITRPTTTGGRKFTVSVAIPGSIVLNAQSPELQSRLAAHIARACAIFSVDEIVVFDEGEVRTGEGDLYQHRHNQQSRGTKRRFTQGGEGEQEQEVDGEGEEKEKAGFDPHTYLARVLQYLETPQYLRKALFPMHRDLRLAGLMPPLDCPHHLRFEDQSEYREGVTVDTPHWANRSRGQNSVYVNVGLRDPIEADLPPTAHVDSGTRVTVKMPMTNYDRGQVVSPREPVERLGWYWGYSVRLASSLSSVLTSCPFSTEAAYDLVIGTSERGVSLTDLALATANSTPVALASGETVEPLPQTFEHALVVFGGLSGLELAVEQDAGIQLDRHSASQLFDAWINVAENQGSRTVRTEEAIMIALARIKPILDEVASRR
;
A
#
# COMPACT_ATOMS: atom_id res chain seq x y z
N MET A 1 39.38 27.86 37.51
CA MET A 1 40.81 27.72 37.11
C MET A 1 40.76 27.14 35.71
N VAL A 2 41.21 27.87 34.67
CA VAL A 2 42.63 28.11 34.30
C VAL A 2 43.31 26.79 33.91
N ALA A 3 43.83 26.60 32.70
CA ALA A 3 43.69 27.29 31.39
C ALA A 3 44.29 26.40 30.28
N ASP A 4 44.08 26.76 29.00
CA ASP A 4 45.08 26.72 27.89
C ASP A 4 45.87 25.42 27.52
N SER A 5 46.38 25.24 26.29
CA SER A 5 46.05 25.84 24.98
C SER A 5 46.78 25.13 23.81
N THR A 6 46.18 25.17 22.62
CA THR A 6 46.80 25.36 21.27
C THR A 6 47.90 24.44 20.70
N ALA A 7 48.18 24.67 19.40
CA ALA A 7 49.23 24.15 18.51
C ALA A 7 49.15 22.64 18.16
N SER A 8 48.79 22.21 16.94
CA SER A 8 49.16 22.60 15.56
C SER A 8 50.49 22.01 15.07
N THR A 9 50.43 21.22 13.99
CA THR A 9 51.32 21.38 12.83
C THR A 9 50.72 20.71 11.59
N SER A 10 51.08 21.20 10.41
CA SER A 10 50.62 20.71 9.11
C SER A 10 51.69 19.87 8.40
N ALA A 11 51.26 19.00 7.50
CA ALA A 11 52.10 18.36 6.49
C ALA A 11 51.37 18.39 5.13
N ALA A 12 52.11 18.60 4.05
CA ALA A 12 51.56 18.93 2.74
C ALA A 12 51.67 17.79 1.70
N ALA A 13 50.95 17.96 0.60
CA ALA A 13 50.77 16.96 -0.44
C ALA A 13 52.03 16.56 -1.22
N VAL A 14 52.03 15.33 -1.73
CA VAL A 14 52.71 14.94 -2.98
C VAL A 14 51.67 14.25 -3.87
N ALA A 15 51.70 14.50 -5.17
CA ALA A 15 50.74 13.99 -6.13
C ALA A 15 51.37 13.00 -7.12
N SER A 16 50.58 12.04 -7.61
CA SER A 16 50.90 11.26 -8.81
C SER A 16 49.62 10.91 -9.56
N ALA A 17 49.58 11.20 -10.86
CA ALA A 17 48.59 10.67 -11.80
C ALA A 17 49.14 9.38 -12.45
N PRO A 18 48.29 8.63 -13.17
CA PRO A 18 48.43 8.71 -14.62
C PRO A 18 47.10 8.72 -15.41
N SER A 19 47.25 8.97 -16.71
CA SER A 19 46.27 8.70 -17.78
C SER A 19 45.72 7.26 -17.74
N GLY A 20 44.53 6.94 -18.29
CA GLY A 20 43.62 7.75 -19.09
C GLY A 20 43.18 7.00 -20.36
N GLY A 21 41.87 6.81 -20.57
CA GLY A 21 41.34 6.07 -21.73
C GLY A 21 39.86 6.35 -21.99
N SER A 22 39.53 6.84 -23.20
CA SER A 22 38.18 7.30 -23.53
C SER A 22 37.39 6.29 -24.36
N ALA A 23 36.32 5.71 -23.79
CA ALA A 23 35.46 4.73 -24.43
C ALA A 23 34.08 5.33 -24.83
N ARG A 24 34.01 6.03 -25.97
CA ARG A 24 32.77 6.64 -26.50
C ARG A 24 31.73 5.56 -26.92
N LYS A 25 30.73 5.29 -26.08
CA LYS A 25 29.63 4.34 -26.41
C LYS A 25 28.61 5.00 -27.35
N ARG A 26 28.47 4.45 -28.57
CA ARG A 26 27.71 5.07 -29.69
C ARG A 26 26.20 4.93 -29.52
N ILE A 27 25.47 6.05 -29.56
CA ILE A 27 24.00 6.09 -29.62
C ILE A 27 23.51 5.51 -30.96
N ARG A 28 22.64 4.50 -30.92
CA ARG A 28 21.96 3.95 -32.11
C ARG A 28 20.60 4.62 -32.33
N LYS A 29 20.51 5.52 -33.31
CA LYS A 29 19.21 6.01 -33.83
C LYS A 29 18.39 4.83 -34.36
N ARG A 30 17.11 4.70 -33.96
CA ARG A 30 16.11 3.92 -34.69
C ARG A 30 15.29 4.87 -35.57
N SER A 31 15.31 4.64 -36.87
CA SER A 31 14.51 5.39 -37.84
C SER A 31 13.04 4.96 -37.81
N ARG A 32 12.12 5.94 -37.84
CA ARG A 32 10.72 5.68 -38.24
C ARG A 32 10.72 5.23 -39.70
N LYS A 33 9.87 4.24 -40.05
CA LYS A 33 9.59 3.87 -41.44
C LYS A 33 8.10 3.99 -41.70
N SER A 34 7.74 4.86 -42.64
CA SER A 34 6.38 5.09 -43.10
C SER A 34 6.04 4.22 -44.32
N LYS A 35 4.79 3.73 -44.35
CA LYS A 35 3.93 3.50 -45.52
C LYS A 35 2.50 3.71 -44.98
N SER A 36 1.61 4.56 -45.50
CA SER A 36 1.25 4.94 -46.88
C SER A 36 0.44 3.87 -47.62
N ASN A 37 -0.84 4.21 -47.82
CA ASN A 37 -1.89 3.81 -48.78
C ASN A 37 -1.46 2.93 -49.99
N THR A 38 -2.33 2.20 -50.68
CA THR A 38 -3.63 2.63 -51.27
C THR A 38 -4.62 1.48 -51.55
N ASN A 39 -5.79 1.85 -52.11
CA ASN A 39 -6.87 1.02 -52.68
C ASN A 39 -7.83 0.46 -51.60
N ASP A 40 -9.14 0.77 -51.57
CA ASP A 40 -10.18 0.91 -52.61
C ASP A 40 -10.56 -0.43 -53.27
N ALA A 41 -11.81 -0.73 -53.64
CA ALA A 41 -13.16 -0.35 -53.19
C ALA A 41 -14.17 -1.04 -54.15
N ALA A 42 -15.16 -1.80 -53.66
CA ALA A 42 -16.42 -2.18 -54.36
C ALA A 42 -17.20 -3.25 -53.57
N GLY A 43 -18.52 -3.35 -53.81
CA GLY A 43 -19.37 -4.44 -53.33
C GLY A 43 -20.52 -3.99 -52.44
N ALA A 44 -21.75 -4.03 -52.96
CA ALA A 44 -23.01 -3.86 -52.24
C ALA A 44 -23.94 -5.05 -52.59
N ASP A 45 -25.19 -5.01 -52.10
CA ASP A 45 -26.32 -5.89 -52.44
C ASP A 45 -26.20 -7.36 -51.91
N GLU A 46 -27.27 -8.10 -51.56
CA GLU A 46 -28.68 -7.78 -51.26
C GLU A 46 -29.36 -8.97 -50.51
N SER A 47 -30.40 -8.73 -49.70
CA SER A 47 -31.44 -9.70 -49.25
C SER A 47 -30.99 -10.94 -48.43
N SER A 48 -31.83 -11.81 -47.81
CA SER A 48 -33.30 -11.88 -47.57
C SER A 48 -33.62 -12.72 -46.31
N ASP A 49 -34.89 -12.76 -45.88
CA ASP A 49 -35.41 -13.46 -44.69
C ASP A 49 -35.57 -15.00 -44.80
N GLU A 50 -35.66 -15.66 -43.62
CA GLU A 50 -36.41 -16.90 -43.21
C GLU A 50 -35.67 -17.61 -42.05
N GLU A 51 -36.26 -18.31 -41.07
CA GLU A 51 -37.57 -18.24 -40.39
C GLU A 51 -37.42 -18.97 -39.01
N GLN A 52 -38.43 -18.99 -38.12
CA GLN A 52 -38.43 -19.82 -36.89
C GLN A 52 -39.12 -21.19 -37.14
N PRO A 53 -39.09 -22.17 -36.19
CA PRO A 53 -40.22 -22.27 -35.24
C PRO A 53 -39.95 -22.97 -33.87
N THR A 54 -41.04 -23.14 -33.10
CA THR A 54 -41.27 -23.89 -31.83
C THR A 54 -41.08 -23.12 -30.52
N THR A 55 -42.05 -22.91 -29.59
CA THR A 55 -43.24 -23.66 -29.06
C THR A 55 -42.91 -24.75 -28.02
N THR A 56 -43.61 -24.90 -26.87
CA THR A 56 -44.80 -24.19 -26.34
C THR A 56 -44.98 -24.20 -24.79
N ILE A 57 -45.18 -23.00 -24.20
CA ILE A 57 -45.71 -22.64 -22.84
C ILE A 57 -45.17 -23.52 -21.65
N THR A 58 -45.72 -23.79 -20.44
CA THR A 58 -46.91 -23.48 -19.55
C THR A 58 -46.48 -23.95 -18.13
N THR A 59 -46.81 -23.43 -16.92
CA THR A 59 -47.51 -22.25 -16.31
C THR A 59 -47.05 -22.20 -14.80
N THR A 60 -47.54 -21.50 -13.75
CA THR A 60 -48.72 -20.65 -13.41
C THR A 60 -48.42 -19.90 -12.07
N THR A 61 -48.77 -18.61 -11.91
CA THR A 61 -49.25 -18.01 -10.62
C THR A 61 -49.91 -16.63 -10.80
N THR A 62 -50.70 -16.23 -9.80
CA THR A 62 -51.64 -15.08 -9.73
C THR A 62 -51.15 -14.03 -8.69
N THR A 63 -51.59 -12.76 -8.58
CA THR A 63 -52.56 -11.88 -9.28
C THR A 63 -52.42 -10.42 -8.80
N ALA A 64 -52.85 -9.44 -9.64
CA ALA A 64 -53.36 -8.09 -9.27
C ALA A 64 -52.38 -7.09 -8.60
N ALA A 65 -52.33 -5.78 -8.92
CA ALA A 65 -53.07 -4.91 -9.87
C ALA A 65 -52.12 -3.74 -10.33
N ALA A 66 -52.48 -2.61 -10.97
CA ALA A 66 -53.78 -1.98 -11.26
C ALA A 66 -53.73 -1.00 -12.48
N THR A 67 -54.82 -0.22 -12.61
CA THR A 67 -55.08 1.00 -13.41
C THR A 67 -53.87 1.91 -13.73
N SER A 68 -53.57 2.37 -14.97
CA SER A 68 -54.36 3.08 -16.02
C SER A 68 -54.64 4.58 -15.71
N ALA A 69 -54.58 5.56 -16.62
CA ALA A 69 -54.10 5.65 -18.02
C ALA A 69 -53.85 7.15 -18.41
N PRO A 70 -54.12 7.66 -19.64
CA PRO A 70 -53.08 7.88 -20.65
C PRO A 70 -52.84 9.36 -21.08
N LEU A 71 -51.74 9.59 -21.81
CA LEU A 71 -51.44 10.86 -22.49
C LEU A 71 -52.04 10.92 -23.90
N SER A 72 -52.53 12.10 -24.31
CA SER A 72 -53.05 12.37 -25.67
C SER A 72 -52.14 13.34 -26.46
N LYS A 73 -52.28 13.34 -27.79
CA LYS A 73 -51.40 14.05 -28.73
C LYS A 73 -52.00 15.40 -29.15
N SER A 74 -51.16 16.41 -29.45
CA SER A 74 -50.96 16.90 -30.84
C SER A 74 -50.13 18.21 -30.93
N ALA A 75 -49.45 18.35 -32.08
CA ALA A 75 -49.22 19.54 -32.94
C ALA A 75 -49.11 20.98 -32.35
N ALA A 76 -48.44 21.95 -33.00
CA ALA A 76 -47.39 22.02 -34.04
C ALA A 76 -47.09 23.53 -34.31
N ALA A 77 -46.12 23.84 -35.19
CA ALA A 77 -45.86 25.16 -35.81
C ALA A 77 -45.25 26.28 -34.93
N THR A 78 -44.53 27.30 -35.44
CA THR A 78 -43.69 27.47 -36.66
C THR A 78 -42.78 28.72 -36.47
N THR A 79 -41.52 28.66 -36.96
CA THR A 79 -40.50 29.73 -37.16
C THR A 79 -40.61 31.12 -36.50
N THR A 80 -39.49 31.68 -35.99
CA THR A 80 -38.76 32.80 -36.65
C THR A 80 -37.45 33.21 -35.92
N SER A 81 -36.69 34.12 -36.54
CA SER A 81 -35.33 34.59 -36.21
C SER A 81 -35.22 35.66 -35.10
N ALA A 82 -34.06 35.72 -34.44
CA ALA A 82 -33.50 36.98 -33.91
C ALA A 82 -31.95 36.92 -33.80
N LYS A 83 -31.30 38.08 -33.64
CA LYS A 83 -29.83 38.27 -33.59
C LYS A 83 -29.39 38.68 -32.17
N ALA A 84 -28.12 38.44 -31.83
CA ALA A 84 -27.56 38.70 -30.50
C ALA A 84 -27.56 40.19 -30.08
N PRO A 85 -27.36 40.45 -28.77
CA PRO A 85 -26.28 41.36 -28.39
C PRO A 85 -25.32 40.74 -27.35
N SER A 86 -24.09 41.26 -27.34
CA SER A 86 -23.08 41.00 -26.31
C SER A 86 -23.36 41.82 -25.04
N ALA A 87 -23.20 41.21 -23.86
CA ALA A 87 -23.12 41.93 -22.59
C ALA A 87 -21.94 41.40 -21.76
N SER A 88 -20.98 42.26 -21.47
CA SER A 88 -19.92 41.99 -20.49
C SER A 88 -20.49 42.09 -19.08
N THR A 89 -20.37 41.05 -18.27
CA THR A 89 -20.67 41.12 -16.84
C THR A 89 -19.59 40.42 -16.04
N SER A 90 -18.75 41.23 -15.39
CA SER A 90 -17.81 40.76 -14.37
C SER A 90 -18.58 40.16 -13.20
N LYS A 91 -18.67 38.83 -13.14
CA LYS A 91 -19.18 38.14 -11.97
C LYS A 91 -18.03 37.76 -11.04
N THR A 92 -17.81 38.61 -10.06
CA THR A 92 -17.08 38.26 -8.83
C THR A 92 -17.78 37.07 -8.18
N THR A 93 -17.26 35.86 -8.37
CA THR A 93 -17.75 34.66 -7.70
C THR A 93 -16.69 34.14 -6.74
N SER A 94 -16.84 34.51 -5.46
CA SER A 94 -16.25 33.80 -4.34
C SER A 94 -16.93 32.43 -4.18
N ALA A 95 -16.78 31.57 -5.17
CA ALA A 95 -17.24 30.19 -5.15
C ALA A 95 -16.22 29.36 -4.35
N SER A 96 -16.72 28.57 -3.39
CA SER A 96 -15.88 27.66 -2.60
C SER A 96 -15.16 26.66 -3.51
N THR A 97 -13.85 26.48 -3.34
CA THR A 97 -13.01 25.60 -4.18
C THR A 97 -13.27 24.10 -3.97
N LEU A 98 -14.29 23.73 -3.19
CA LEU A 98 -14.79 22.36 -3.03
C LEU A 98 -16.16 22.20 -3.72
N THR A 99 -16.47 20.95 -4.08
CA THR A 99 -17.76 20.45 -4.64
C THR A 99 -18.07 20.70 -6.13
N ALA A 100 -17.06 20.87 -6.98
CA ALA A 100 -17.17 20.38 -8.36
C ALA A 100 -17.03 18.85 -8.39
N ILE A 101 -18.13 18.12 -8.14
CA ILE A 101 -18.11 16.64 -8.11
C ILE A 101 -17.95 16.10 -9.53
N ASN A 102 -16.78 15.54 -9.84
CA ASN A 102 -16.53 14.84 -11.11
C ASN A 102 -16.87 13.34 -10.97
N PRO A 103 -17.95 12.84 -11.60
CA PRO A 103 -18.34 11.43 -11.46
C PRO A 103 -17.35 10.44 -12.09
N HIS A 104 -16.42 10.91 -12.92
CA HIS A 104 -15.38 10.07 -13.56
C HIS A 104 -14.03 10.08 -12.83
N LYS A 105 -13.89 10.81 -11.72
CA LYS A 105 -12.67 10.85 -10.91
C LYS A 105 -13.03 10.89 -9.42
N PRO A 106 -12.85 9.81 -8.65
CA PRO A 106 -13.12 9.83 -7.21
C PRO A 106 -12.29 10.92 -6.55
N SER A 107 -12.88 11.62 -5.57
CA SER A 107 -12.21 12.72 -4.89
C SER A 107 -11.04 12.20 -4.05
N PHE A 108 -9.82 12.54 -4.48
CA PHE A 108 -8.57 12.29 -3.75
C PHE A 108 -8.63 12.75 -2.29
N ILE A 109 -9.34 13.84 -2.02
CA ILE A 109 -9.70 14.26 -0.67
C ILE A 109 -10.69 13.24 -0.09
N THR A 110 -10.19 12.35 0.77
CA THR A 110 -11.01 11.68 1.78
C THR A 110 -11.81 12.73 2.54
N ARG A 111 -13.14 12.61 2.60
CA ARG A 111 -13.94 13.42 3.53
C ARG A 111 -13.38 13.18 4.94
N PRO A 112 -12.90 14.20 5.67
CA PRO A 112 -12.39 14.00 7.03
C PRO A 112 -13.48 13.34 7.88
N THR A 113 -13.17 12.19 8.49
CA THR A 113 -14.11 11.47 9.37
C THR A 113 -14.36 12.24 10.67
N THR A 114 -13.43 13.13 11.03
CA THR A 114 -13.49 14.05 12.17
C THR A 114 -13.19 15.48 11.70
N THR A 115 -13.73 16.48 12.39
CA THR A 115 -13.44 17.90 12.11
C THR A 115 -12.11 18.33 12.71
N GLY A 116 -11.00 17.86 12.14
CA GLY A 116 -9.65 18.18 12.59
C GLY A 116 -8.63 17.14 12.13
N GLY A 117 -7.41 17.24 12.67
CA GLY A 117 -6.36 16.23 12.49
C GLY A 117 -6.58 14.98 13.33
N ARG A 118 -6.08 13.84 12.85
CA ARG A 118 -6.08 12.58 13.60
C ARG A 118 -4.86 12.52 14.52
N LYS A 119 -5.09 12.51 15.84
CA LYS A 119 -4.05 12.45 16.89
C LYS A 119 -3.58 11.03 17.23
N PHE A 120 -4.32 10.00 16.85
CA PHE A 120 -4.00 8.59 17.15
C PHE A 120 -3.41 7.86 15.94
N THR A 121 -2.83 6.68 16.18
CA THR A 121 -2.41 5.72 15.14
C THR A 121 -3.13 4.38 15.32
N VAL A 122 -3.31 3.66 14.21
CA VAL A 122 -3.78 2.27 14.20
C VAL A 122 -2.75 1.42 13.47
N SER A 123 -2.26 0.40 14.15
CA SER A 123 -1.19 -0.50 13.69
C SER A 123 -1.74 -1.91 13.52
N VAL A 124 -1.27 -2.66 12.54
CA VAL A 124 -1.73 -4.03 12.25
C VAL A 124 -0.55 -4.98 12.22
N ALA A 125 -0.53 -5.98 13.09
CA ALA A 125 0.49 -7.03 13.09
C ALA A 125 -0.04 -8.33 12.45
N ILE A 126 0.75 -8.87 11.53
CA ILE A 126 0.46 -10.06 10.73
C ILE A 126 1.72 -10.94 10.59
N PRO A 127 1.62 -12.27 10.67
CA PRO A 127 2.78 -13.12 10.46
C PRO A 127 3.07 -13.25 8.97
N GLY A 128 4.35 -13.20 8.58
CA GLY A 128 4.77 -13.29 7.18
C GLY A 128 4.43 -14.63 6.52
N SER A 129 4.34 -15.69 7.32
CA SER A 129 4.00 -17.08 6.95
C SER A 129 2.75 -17.22 6.07
N ILE A 130 1.77 -16.31 6.18
CA ILE A 130 0.48 -16.39 5.49
C ILE A 130 0.59 -16.47 3.96
N VAL A 131 1.68 -15.97 3.37
CA VAL A 131 1.94 -16.09 1.92
C VAL A 131 2.35 -17.50 1.51
N LEU A 132 2.78 -18.38 2.43
CA LEU A 132 3.08 -19.79 2.14
C LEU A 132 1.81 -20.60 1.83
N ASN A 133 0.66 -20.20 2.40
CA ASN A 133 -0.64 -20.85 2.15
C ASN A 133 -1.18 -20.63 0.73
N ALA A 134 -0.56 -19.74 -0.06
CA ALA A 134 -1.03 -19.37 -1.39
C ALA A 134 -0.33 -20.22 -2.48
N GLN A 135 -1.11 -21.13 -3.10
CA GLN A 135 -0.70 -22.16 -4.09
C GLN A 135 0.04 -21.67 -5.37
N SER A 136 0.25 -20.37 -5.56
CA SER A 136 1.06 -19.85 -6.66
C SER A 136 1.59 -18.44 -6.36
N PRO A 137 2.70 -17.99 -7.00
CA PRO A 137 3.22 -16.63 -6.85
C PRO A 137 2.22 -15.52 -7.23
N GLU A 138 1.29 -15.81 -8.13
CA GLU A 138 0.20 -14.93 -8.54
C GLU A 138 -0.90 -14.86 -7.47
N LEU A 139 -1.11 -15.94 -6.71
CA LEU A 139 -1.95 -15.93 -5.51
C LEU A 139 -1.26 -15.16 -4.37
N GLN A 140 0.03 -15.41 -4.12
CA GLN A 140 0.85 -14.71 -3.11
C GLN A 140 0.81 -13.19 -3.30
N SER A 141 1.06 -12.73 -4.54
CA SER A 141 1.06 -11.30 -4.87
C SER A 141 -0.31 -10.65 -4.66
N ARG A 142 -1.39 -11.42 -4.85
CA ARG A 142 -2.77 -10.92 -4.63
C ARG A 142 -3.15 -10.90 -3.15
N LEU A 143 -2.74 -11.92 -2.38
CA LEU A 143 -2.97 -11.97 -0.93
C LEU A 143 -2.31 -10.78 -0.23
N ALA A 144 -1.02 -10.52 -0.53
CA ALA A 144 -0.32 -9.33 -0.05
C ALA A 144 -1.00 -8.01 -0.47
N ALA A 145 -1.54 -7.95 -1.70
CA ALA A 145 -2.27 -6.77 -2.17
C ALA A 145 -3.69 -6.61 -1.58
N HIS A 146 -4.34 -7.69 -1.16
CA HIS A 146 -5.60 -7.63 -0.40
C HIS A 146 -5.37 -7.03 0.99
N ILE A 147 -4.32 -7.46 1.68
CA ILE A 147 -3.90 -6.91 2.98
C ILE A 147 -3.57 -5.41 2.83
N ALA A 148 -2.71 -5.06 1.86
CA ALA A 148 -2.38 -3.67 1.54
C ALA A 148 -3.61 -2.78 1.33
N ARG A 149 -4.64 -3.31 0.64
CA ARG A 149 -5.90 -2.60 0.42
C ARG A 149 -6.78 -2.53 1.67
N ALA A 150 -6.88 -3.58 2.48
CA ALA A 150 -7.65 -3.54 3.72
C ALA A 150 -7.07 -2.49 4.69
N CYS A 151 -5.75 -2.50 4.91
CA CYS A 151 -5.05 -1.51 5.72
C CYS A 151 -5.24 -0.08 5.19
N ALA A 152 -5.14 0.12 3.86
CA ALA A 152 -5.35 1.43 3.24
C ALA A 152 -6.81 1.93 3.29
N ILE A 153 -7.81 1.04 3.23
CA ILE A 153 -9.24 1.39 3.31
C ILE A 153 -9.62 1.89 4.71
N PHE A 154 -9.03 1.30 5.75
CA PHE A 154 -9.31 1.67 7.15
C PHE A 154 -8.29 2.64 7.76
N SER A 155 -7.43 3.24 6.92
CA SER A 155 -6.43 4.26 7.30
C SER A 155 -5.40 3.79 8.34
N VAL A 156 -4.96 2.54 8.27
CA VAL A 156 -3.89 1.97 9.13
C VAL A 156 -2.57 2.71 8.91
N ASP A 157 -1.88 3.10 9.98
CA ASP A 157 -0.64 3.90 9.98
C ASP A 157 0.64 3.02 9.92
N GLU A 158 0.59 1.77 10.40
CA GLU A 158 1.71 0.82 10.41
C GLU A 158 1.23 -0.60 10.11
N ILE A 159 1.98 -1.35 9.29
CA ILE A 159 1.85 -2.81 9.16
C ILE A 159 3.13 -3.48 9.68
N VAL A 160 3.02 -4.28 10.73
CA VAL A 160 4.12 -5.06 11.28
C VAL A 160 4.05 -6.49 10.74
N VAL A 161 5.03 -6.87 9.93
CA VAL A 161 5.21 -8.26 9.48
C VAL A 161 6.13 -8.97 10.46
N PHE A 162 5.58 -9.90 11.25
CA PHE A 162 6.34 -10.64 12.26
C PHE A 162 6.66 -12.07 11.82
N ASP A 163 7.58 -12.70 12.55
CA ASP A 163 7.81 -14.14 12.51
C ASP A 163 7.06 -14.82 13.66
N GLU A 164 6.27 -15.85 13.33
CA GLU A 164 5.50 -16.66 14.30
C GLU A 164 6.20 -17.98 14.67
N GLY A 165 7.42 -18.21 14.15
CA GLY A 165 8.26 -19.36 14.47
C GLY A 165 8.13 -20.52 13.49
N GLU A 166 8.40 -21.75 13.97
CA GLU A 166 8.21 -22.97 13.19
C GLU A 166 6.71 -23.25 12.97
N VAL A 167 6.18 -22.67 11.90
CA VAL A 167 4.90 -23.07 11.31
C VAL A 167 5.02 -24.53 10.88
N ARG A 168 4.30 -25.41 11.58
CA ARG A 168 4.19 -26.83 11.23
C ARG A 168 3.39 -27.03 9.93
N THR A 169 4.04 -26.76 8.80
CA THR A 169 3.65 -27.37 7.53
C THR A 169 3.71 -28.88 7.72
N GLY A 170 2.56 -29.56 7.69
CA GLY A 170 2.51 -30.99 7.92
C GLY A 170 3.37 -31.77 6.91
N GLU A 171 3.86 -32.94 7.31
CA GLU A 171 4.76 -33.80 6.52
C GLU A 171 4.09 -34.41 5.26
N GLY A 172 3.72 -33.55 4.31
CA GLY A 172 3.01 -33.90 3.08
C GLY A 172 3.08 -32.85 1.98
N ASP A 173 3.03 -31.55 2.30
CA ASP A 173 2.87 -30.48 1.30
C ASP A 173 4.17 -30.02 0.60
N LEU A 174 5.22 -30.85 0.62
CA LEU A 174 6.50 -30.59 -0.05
C LEU A 174 6.44 -30.65 -1.61
N TYR A 175 5.24 -30.69 -2.18
CA TYR A 175 4.98 -31.08 -3.57
C TYR A 175 5.11 -29.96 -4.62
N GLN A 176 5.09 -28.67 -4.25
CA GLN A 176 4.99 -27.58 -5.23
C GLN A 176 6.29 -26.85 -5.62
N HIS A 177 7.42 -27.05 -4.90
CA HIS A 177 8.68 -26.37 -5.23
C HIS A 177 9.71 -27.20 -6.03
N ARG A 178 9.56 -28.53 -6.14
CA ARG A 178 10.51 -29.37 -6.89
C ARG A 178 10.35 -29.26 -8.42
N HIS A 179 9.14 -28.99 -8.93
CA HIS A 179 8.87 -29.11 -10.37
C HIS A 179 9.41 -27.97 -11.25
N ASN A 180 9.70 -26.79 -10.70
CA ASN A 180 10.09 -25.61 -11.50
C ASN A 180 11.62 -25.47 -11.74
N GLN A 181 12.41 -26.51 -11.42
CA GLN A 181 13.82 -26.61 -11.83
C GLN A 181 14.06 -27.64 -12.95
N GLN A 182 13.08 -28.50 -13.27
CA GLN A 182 13.17 -29.47 -14.36
C GLN A 182 12.63 -28.92 -15.70
N SER A 183 13.19 -27.80 -16.14
CA SER A 183 13.20 -27.42 -17.55
C SER A 183 14.65 -27.24 -18.05
N ARG A 184 15.46 -28.29 -17.84
CA ARG A 184 16.68 -28.50 -18.63
C ARG A 184 16.28 -28.82 -20.07
N GLY A 185 16.00 -27.77 -20.82
CA GLY A 185 15.88 -27.81 -22.28
C GLY A 185 17.23 -28.12 -22.92
N THR A 186 17.69 -29.37 -22.76
CA THR A 186 18.93 -29.87 -23.35
C THR A 186 18.83 -29.71 -24.87
N LYS A 187 19.54 -28.71 -25.41
CA LYS A 187 19.65 -28.51 -26.86
C LYS A 187 20.19 -29.79 -27.47
N ARG A 188 19.35 -30.50 -28.25
CA ARG A 188 19.78 -31.63 -29.08
C ARG A 188 20.76 -31.11 -30.14
N ARG A 189 22.04 -31.03 -29.78
CA ARG A 189 23.13 -30.73 -30.71
C ARG A 189 23.32 -31.98 -31.57
N PHE A 190 23.09 -31.84 -32.88
CA PHE A 190 23.39 -32.91 -33.83
C PHE A 190 24.88 -33.25 -33.73
N THR A 191 25.20 -34.51 -33.44
CA THR A 191 26.58 -35.02 -33.42
C THR A 191 26.92 -35.61 -34.77
N GLN A 192 27.62 -34.83 -35.59
CA GLN A 192 28.49 -35.38 -36.63
C GLN A 192 29.89 -35.54 -36.00
N GLY A 193 30.59 -36.62 -36.37
CA GLY A 193 31.73 -37.14 -35.61
C GLY A 193 32.99 -36.26 -35.60
N GLY A 194 33.80 -36.47 -34.56
CA GLY A 194 35.13 -35.92 -34.34
C GLY A 194 35.70 -36.58 -33.08
N GLU A 195 36.98 -36.94 -33.09
CA GLU A 195 37.62 -37.76 -32.06
C GLU A 195 38.34 -36.90 -31.01
N GLY A 196 38.51 -37.47 -29.80
CA GLY A 196 39.58 -37.21 -28.83
C GLY A 196 39.94 -35.77 -28.46
N GLU A 197 39.71 -35.41 -27.18
CA GLU A 197 40.78 -35.01 -26.26
C GLU A 197 40.25 -34.99 -24.81
N GLN A 198 41.13 -35.17 -23.82
CA GLN A 198 40.80 -35.09 -22.39
C GLN A 198 41.51 -33.88 -21.78
N GLU A 199 40.75 -32.84 -21.44
CA GLU A 199 41.23 -31.76 -20.57
C GLU A 199 40.60 -31.91 -19.20
N GLN A 200 41.40 -31.77 -18.15
CA GLN A 200 40.93 -31.79 -16.76
C GLN A 200 40.34 -30.42 -16.42
N GLU A 201 39.07 -30.38 -16.01
CA GLU A 201 38.51 -29.17 -15.38
C GLU A 201 39.23 -28.94 -14.04
N VAL A 202 39.88 -27.78 -13.91
CA VAL A 202 40.51 -27.34 -12.65
C VAL A 202 39.43 -26.67 -11.80
N ASP A 203 39.24 -27.14 -10.57
CA ASP A 203 38.33 -26.54 -9.61
C ASP A 203 38.75 -25.09 -9.30
N GLY A 204 38.02 -24.14 -9.89
CA GLY A 204 38.13 -22.72 -9.55
C GLY A 204 37.17 -22.37 -8.43
N GLU A 205 37.70 -22.01 -7.26
CA GLU A 205 36.95 -21.56 -6.08
C GLU A 205 36.17 -20.26 -6.37
N GLY A 206 34.99 -20.39 -6.97
CA GLY A 206 34.12 -19.28 -7.34
C GLY A 206 33.05 -19.01 -6.29
N GLU A 207 33.16 -17.88 -5.59
CA GLU A 207 32.25 -17.36 -4.56
C GLU A 207 30.84 -18.00 -4.51
N GLU A 208 30.55 -18.75 -3.45
CA GLU A 208 29.20 -19.24 -3.16
C GLU A 208 28.28 -18.07 -2.79
N LYS A 209 27.74 -17.39 -3.81
CA LYS A 209 26.52 -16.59 -3.66
C LYS A 209 25.37 -17.54 -3.39
N GLU A 210 25.12 -17.76 -2.10
CA GLU A 210 23.95 -18.45 -1.58
C GLU A 210 22.72 -18.07 -2.41
N LYS A 211 21.98 -19.08 -2.88
CA LYS A 211 20.70 -18.86 -3.53
C LYS A 211 19.69 -18.51 -2.44
N ALA A 212 19.73 -17.26 -1.99
CA ALA A 212 18.88 -16.71 -0.95
C ALA A 212 17.44 -17.23 -1.11
N GLY A 213 16.94 -17.82 -0.03
CA GLY A 213 15.67 -18.53 -0.01
C GLY A 213 14.49 -17.64 -0.41
N PHE A 214 13.32 -18.25 -0.56
CA PHE A 214 12.09 -17.47 -0.51
C PHE A 214 11.77 -17.19 0.95
N ASP A 215 12.21 -16.02 1.44
CA ASP A 215 11.78 -15.48 2.74
C ASP A 215 10.37 -14.87 2.58
N PRO A 216 9.33 -15.44 3.23
CA PRO A 216 7.97 -14.93 3.13
C PRO A 216 7.76 -13.59 3.86
N HIS A 217 8.53 -13.31 4.92
CA HIS A 217 8.41 -12.09 5.73
C HIS A 217 8.96 -10.89 4.96
N THR A 218 10.19 -10.99 4.44
CA THR A 218 10.76 -9.96 3.54
C THR A 218 9.96 -9.84 2.24
N TYR A 219 9.44 -10.94 1.68
CA TYR A 219 8.56 -10.87 0.50
C TYR A 219 7.32 -10.02 0.77
N LEU A 220 6.57 -10.32 1.84
CA LEU A 220 5.35 -9.61 2.20
C LEU A 220 5.65 -8.14 2.47
N ALA A 221 6.63 -7.83 3.33
CA ALA A 221 7.01 -6.46 3.64
C ALA A 221 7.39 -5.63 2.39
N ARG A 222 8.20 -6.21 1.49
CA ARG A 222 8.61 -5.56 0.23
C ARG A 222 7.43 -5.27 -0.69
N VAL A 223 6.44 -6.16 -0.76
CA VAL A 223 5.22 -5.97 -1.56
C VAL A 223 4.34 -4.86 -0.98
N LEU A 224 4.13 -4.85 0.34
CA LEU A 224 3.38 -3.81 1.05
C LEU A 224 3.99 -2.42 0.80
N GLN A 225 5.32 -2.27 1.02
CA GLN A 225 6.05 -1.02 0.78
C GLN A 225 5.94 -0.53 -0.67
N TYR A 226 6.03 -1.44 -1.65
CA TYR A 226 5.89 -1.09 -3.06
C TYR A 226 4.49 -0.60 -3.42
N LEU A 227 3.44 -1.20 -2.82
CA LEU A 227 2.05 -0.81 -3.05
C LEU A 227 1.72 0.54 -2.41
N GLU A 228 2.20 0.79 -1.20
CA GLU A 228 2.07 2.08 -0.51
C GLU A 228 2.80 3.20 -1.26
N THR A 229 3.99 2.94 -1.80
CA THR A 229 4.79 3.98 -2.44
C THR A 229 4.06 4.59 -3.66
N PRO A 230 3.94 5.94 -3.77
CA PRO A 230 3.32 6.59 -4.92
C PRO A 230 3.98 6.25 -6.27
N GLN A 231 3.16 6.11 -7.31
CA GLN A 231 3.56 5.52 -8.61
C GLN A 231 4.76 6.21 -9.28
N TYR A 232 4.93 7.52 -9.09
CA TYR A 232 6.03 8.31 -9.64
C TYR A 232 7.38 8.09 -8.92
N LEU A 233 7.36 7.65 -7.66
CA LEU A 233 8.57 7.39 -6.85
C LEU A 233 9.09 5.95 -6.97
N ARG A 234 8.22 4.99 -7.34
CA ARG A 234 8.56 3.55 -7.39
C ARG A 234 9.83 3.25 -8.20
N LYS A 235 10.09 3.98 -9.29
CA LYS A 235 11.29 3.81 -10.14
C LYS A 235 12.60 4.33 -9.52
N ALA A 236 12.53 5.21 -8.53
CA ALA A 236 13.68 5.71 -7.79
C ALA A 236 13.98 4.84 -6.56
N LEU A 237 12.93 4.44 -5.84
CA LEU A 237 13.05 3.72 -4.57
C LEU A 237 13.20 2.20 -4.71
N PHE A 238 12.62 1.58 -5.76
CA PHE A 238 12.63 0.13 -5.93
C PHE A 238 13.46 -0.30 -7.15
N PRO A 239 14.65 -0.93 -6.94
CA PRO A 239 15.35 -1.60 -8.02
C PRO A 239 14.55 -2.81 -8.53
N MET A 240 14.89 -3.30 -9.71
CA MET A 240 14.17 -4.41 -10.36
C MET A 240 14.34 -5.73 -9.61
N HIS A 241 13.40 -6.04 -8.71
CA HIS A 241 13.45 -7.22 -7.83
C HIS A 241 12.61 -8.39 -8.34
N ARG A 242 13.03 -9.63 -8.04
CA ARG A 242 12.32 -10.87 -8.41
C ARG A 242 10.87 -10.86 -7.92
N ASP A 243 10.69 -10.48 -6.67
CA ASP A 243 9.40 -10.54 -5.96
C ASP A 243 8.36 -9.60 -6.58
N LEU A 244 8.81 -8.46 -7.09
CA LEU A 244 7.97 -7.42 -7.69
C LEU A 244 7.66 -7.68 -9.17
N ARG A 245 8.11 -8.81 -9.75
CA ARG A 245 7.86 -9.18 -11.16
C ARG A 245 6.38 -9.27 -11.53
N LEU A 246 5.50 -9.54 -10.55
CA LEU A 246 4.05 -9.68 -10.71
C LEU A 246 3.27 -8.41 -10.32
N ALA A 247 3.96 -7.29 -10.06
CA ALA A 247 3.34 -6.06 -9.57
C ALA A 247 2.24 -5.47 -10.48
N GLY A 248 2.20 -5.85 -11.76
CA GLY A 248 1.12 -5.47 -12.69
C GLY A 248 -0.21 -6.23 -12.47
N LEU A 249 -0.22 -7.29 -11.65
CA LEU A 249 -1.43 -8.02 -11.25
C LEU A 249 -2.05 -7.48 -9.95
N MET A 250 -1.33 -6.63 -9.23
CA MET A 250 -1.77 -6.12 -7.93
C MET A 250 -2.70 -4.92 -8.12
N PRO A 251 -3.90 -4.90 -7.50
CA PRO A 251 -4.80 -3.75 -7.57
C PRO A 251 -4.14 -2.50 -6.94
N PRO A 252 -4.42 -1.30 -7.44
CA PRO A 252 -3.92 -0.06 -6.84
C PRO A 252 -4.51 0.15 -5.45
N LEU A 253 -3.86 1.00 -4.64
CA LEU A 253 -4.41 1.47 -3.37
C LEU A 253 -5.19 2.79 -3.56
N ASP A 254 -4.71 3.66 -4.45
CA ASP A 254 -5.27 4.99 -4.77
C ASP A 254 -5.47 5.88 -3.52
N CYS A 255 -4.51 5.83 -2.60
CA CYS A 255 -4.50 6.57 -1.34
C CYS A 255 -4.37 8.09 -1.52
N PRO A 256 -4.68 8.92 -0.48
CA PRO A 256 -4.53 10.38 -0.50
C PRO A 256 -3.10 10.93 -0.53
N HIS A 257 -2.13 10.17 -1.05
CA HIS A 257 -0.80 10.60 -1.46
C HIS A 257 -0.40 10.10 -2.87
N HIS A 258 -1.24 9.26 -3.52
CA HIS A 258 -1.06 8.69 -4.87
C HIS A 258 -1.42 9.68 -5.98
N LEU A 259 -0.98 10.93 -5.84
CA LEU A 259 -1.27 12.05 -6.74
C LEU A 259 -0.80 11.80 -8.18
N ARG A 260 -1.61 12.20 -9.15
CA ARG A 260 -1.20 12.36 -10.55
C ARG A 260 -0.45 13.68 -10.71
N PHE A 261 0.25 13.88 -11.83
CA PHE A 261 0.97 15.15 -12.09
C PHE A 261 0.04 16.37 -12.20
N GLU A 262 -1.23 16.14 -12.52
CA GLU A 262 -2.29 17.14 -12.71
C GLU A 262 -3.00 17.56 -11.40
N ASP A 263 -2.82 16.80 -10.32
CA ASP A 263 -3.58 17.00 -9.09
C ASP A 263 -2.96 18.10 -8.20
N GLN A 264 -3.80 19.03 -7.74
CA GLN A 264 -3.39 20.07 -6.80
C GLN A 264 -3.58 19.58 -5.36
N SER A 265 -2.58 19.78 -4.51
CA SER A 265 -2.53 19.32 -3.11
C SER A 265 -1.52 20.17 -2.33
N GLU A 266 -1.82 20.49 -1.08
CA GLU A 266 -0.89 21.19 -0.18
C GLU A 266 0.32 20.31 0.20
N TYR A 267 0.17 18.98 0.15
CA TYR A 267 1.25 18.02 0.42
C TYR A 267 1.48 17.09 -0.78
N ARG A 268 2.75 16.73 -0.99
CA ARG A 268 3.18 15.66 -1.90
C ARG A 268 4.28 14.84 -1.24
N GLU A 269 4.29 13.55 -1.50
CA GLU A 269 5.50 12.75 -1.31
C GLU A 269 6.52 13.09 -2.40
N GLY A 270 7.79 12.95 -2.07
CA GLY A 270 8.87 13.15 -3.02
C GLY A 270 10.11 12.34 -2.69
N VAL A 271 11.06 12.35 -3.62
CA VAL A 271 12.42 11.85 -3.40
C VAL A 271 13.41 12.95 -3.72
N THR A 272 14.38 13.18 -2.84
CA THR A 272 15.47 14.14 -3.06
C THR A 272 16.30 13.74 -4.28
N VAL A 273 16.74 14.73 -5.06
CA VAL A 273 17.52 14.54 -6.28
C VAL A 273 18.69 15.51 -6.33
N ASP A 274 19.75 15.10 -7.03
CA ASP A 274 20.92 15.95 -7.30
C ASP A 274 20.50 17.26 -7.97
N THR A 275 21.18 18.36 -7.63
CA THR A 275 20.89 19.71 -8.13
C THR A 275 20.78 19.72 -9.66
N PRO A 276 19.61 20.08 -10.25
CA PRO A 276 19.44 20.08 -11.69
C PRO A 276 20.46 20.98 -12.41
N HIS A 277 20.91 20.58 -13.60
CA HIS A 277 21.92 21.35 -14.35
C HIS A 277 21.48 22.77 -14.74
N TRP A 278 20.17 23.05 -14.71
CA TRP A 278 19.57 24.36 -14.96
C TRP A 278 19.38 25.20 -13.69
N ALA A 279 19.56 24.62 -12.50
CA ALA A 279 19.40 25.32 -11.23
C ALA A 279 20.63 26.18 -10.90
N ASN A 280 20.39 27.40 -10.40
CA ASN A 280 21.45 28.29 -9.95
C ASN A 280 21.97 27.84 -8.57
N ARG A 281 23.24 27.45 -8.49
CA ARG A 281 23.94 27.03 -7.25
C ARG A 281 24.19 28.15 -6.22
N SER A 282 23.36 29.21 -6.24
CA SER A 282 23.60 30.48 -5.55
C SER A 282 22.40 30.93 -4.70
N ARG A 283 21.57 29.98 -4.26
CA ARG A 283 20.46 30.16 -3.32
C ARG A 283 20.43 29.01 -2.33
N GLY A 284 20.00 29.30 -1.10
CA GLY A 284 19.80 28.33 -0.03
C GLY A 284 21.11 27.75 0.54
N GLN A 285 21.42 28.02 1.81
CA GLN A 285 22.40 27.21 2.54
C GLN A 285 21.80 25.90 3.10
N ASN A 286 20.47 25.72 3.00
CA ASN A 286 19.76 24.54 3.51
C ASN A 286 18.47 24.25 2.72
N SER A 287 18.56 24.17 1.40
CA SER A 287 17.46 23.69 0.52
C SER A 287 17.93 22.53 -0.36
N VAL A 288 17.00 21.65 -0.73
CA VAL A 288 17.23 20.46 -1.57
C VAL A 288 16.26 20.43 -2.75
N TYR A 289 16.64 19.79 -3.86
CA TYR A 289 15.71 19.55 -4.96
C TYR A 289 14.96 18.24 -4.73
N VAL A 290 13.64 18.26 -4.94
CA VAL A 290 12.77 17.11 -4.69
C VAL A 290 11.89 16.81 -5.90
N ASN A 291 11.93 15.57 -6.37
CA ASN A 291 10.97 15.07 -7.35
C ASN A 291 9.66 14.68 -6.64
N VAL A 292 8.67 15.56 -6.70
CA VAL A 292 7.32 15.37 -6.11
C VAL A 292 6.27 14.87 -7.13
N GLY A 293 6.70 14.29 -8.25
CA GLY A 293 5.80 13.79 -9.30
C GLY A 293 5.15 14.88 -10.18
N LEU A 294 5.67 16.10 -10.12
CA LEU A 294 5.43 17.16 -11.11
C LEU A 294 6.35 16.97 -12.34
N ARG A 295 6.35 17.91 -13.29
CA ARG A 295 7.18 17.82 -14.51
C ARG A 295 8.68 17.97 -14.23
N ASP A 296 9.00 18.89 -13.32
CA ASP A 296 10.35 19.29 -12.96
C ASP A 296 10.50 19.21 -11.42
N PRO A 297 11.71 18.92 -10.89
CA PRO A 297 11.94 18.93 -9.44
C PRO A 297 11.77 20.33 -8.86
N ILE A 298 11.15 20.42 -7.67
CA ILE A 298 10.96 21.68 -6.95
C ILE A 298 12.08 21.89 -5.92
N GLU A 299 12.37 23.15 -5.58
CA GLU A 299 13.25 23.46 -4.45
C GLU A 299 12.45 23.34 -3.15
N ALA A 300 12.95 22.62 -2.14
CA ALA A 300 12.31 22.45 -0.85
C ALA A 300 13.26 22.87 0.29
N ASP A 301 12.77 23.70 1.19
CA ASP A 301 13.53 24.16 2.36
C ASP A 301 13.58 23.06 3.43
N LEU A 302 14.77 22.79 3.95
CA LEU A 302 14.98 21.86 5.07
C LEU A 302 14.81 22.56 6.43
N PRO A 303 14.31 21.87 7.46
CA PRO A 303 14.39 22.33 8.85
C PRO A 303 15.83 22.75 9.25
N PRO A 304 16.03 23.76 10.11
CA PRO A 304 17.34 24.40 10.32
C PRO A 304 18.50 23.51 10.77
N THR A 305 18.21 22.31 11.29
CA THR A 305 19.17 21.32 11.79
C THR A 305 19.17 20.01 10.97
N ALA A 306 18.33 19.91 9.93
CA ALA A 306 18.18 18.71 9.12
C ALA A 306 19.12 18.73 7.91
N HIS A 307 19.78 17.59 7.67
CA HIS A 307 20.46 17.28 6.42
C HIS A 307 19.85 15.99 5.84
N VAL A 308 19.71 15.95 4.52
CA VAL A 308 18.99 14.86 3.83
C VAL A 308 19.75 14.52 2.55
N ASP A 309 20.22 13.28 2.44
CA ASP A 309 20.95 12.78 1.28
C ASP A 309 20.06 12.64 0.03
N SER A 310 20.69 12.62 -1.15
CA SER A 310 20.03 12.37 -2.44
C SER A 310 19.47 10.94 -2.50
N GLY A 311 18.26 10.77 -3.03
CA GLY A 311 17.53 9.48 -3.05
C GLY A 311 16.64 9.23 -1.82
N THR A 312 16.69 10.09 -0.80
CA THR A 312 15.83 9.98 0.39
C THR A 312 14.37 10.34 0.08
N ARG A 313 13.42 9.53 0.57
CA ARG A 313 11.98 9.84 0.51
C ARG A 313 11.61 10.89 1.56
N VAL A 314 10.88 11.92 1.17
CA VAL A 314 10.47 13.04 2.02
C VAL A 314 9.04 13.49 1.73
N THR A 315 8.33 13.97 2.75
CA THR A 315 7.03 14.65 2.59
C THR A 315 7.28 16.15 2.42
N VAL A 316 6.72 16.75 1.37
CA VAL A 316 6.89 18.16 1.03
C VAL A 316 5.56 18.89 1.08
N LYS A 317 5.51 19.97 1.85
CA LYS A 317 4.44 20.95 1.89
C LYS A 317 4.70 22.03 0.82
N MET A 318 3.70 22.37 0.03
CA MET A 318 3.79 23.39 -1.03
C MET A 318 2.61 24.36 -0.92
N PRO A 319 2.82 25.67 -1.16
CA PRO A 319 1.72 26.61 -1.18
C PRO A 319 0.84 26.37 -2.41
N MET A 320 -0.49 26.29 -2.21
CA MET A 320 -1.44 25.98 -3.29
C MET A 320 -1.48 27.02 -4.42
N THR A 321 -0.85 28.18 -4.25
CA THR A 321 -0.75 29.26 -5.26
C THR A 321 0.31 28.98 -6.33
N ASN A 322 1.52 28.60 -5.91
CA ASN A 322 2.70 28.45 -6.77
C ASN A 322 3.48 27.20 -6.36
N TYR A 323 3.60 26.22 -7.26
CA TYR A 323 4.35 24.97 -7.01
C TYR A 323 5.86 25.11 -7.23
N ASP A 324 6.42 26.32 -7.13
CA ASP A 324 7.83 26.61 -7.44
C ASP A 324 8.79 26.23 -6.31
N ARG A 325 8.32 26.32 -5.06
CA ARG A 325 9.11 26.05 -3.84
C ARG A 325 8.25 25.47 -2.72
N GLY A 326 8.77 24.52 -1.97
CA GLY A 326 8.12 23.90 -0.82
C GLY A 326 8.96 23.91 0.46
N GLN A 327 8.48 23.17 1.46
CA GLN A 327 9.16 22.93 2.74
C GLN A 327 9.10 21.43 3.04
N VAL A 328 10.21 20.83 3.46
CA VAL A 328 10.22 19.44 3.95
C VAL A 328 9.62 19.41 5.36
N VAL A 329 8.65 18.53 5.57
CA VAL A 329 7.85 18.42 6.80
C VAL A 329 7.83 16.98 7.33
N SER A 330 7.31 16.79 8.54
CA SER A 330 7.05 15.44 9.06
C SER A 330 6.01 14.72 8.18
N PRO A 331 6.20 13.44 7.83
CA PRO A 331 5.18 12.62 7.18
C PRO A 331 3.87 12.50 7.96
N ARG A 332 3.87 12.86 9.25
CA ARG A 332 2.69 12.93 10.11
C ARG A 332 1.87 14.23 9.95
N GLU A 333 2.45 15.32 9.46
CA GLU A 333 1.76 16.63 9.39
C GLU A 333 0.43 16.60 8.58
N PRO A 334 0.31 15.87 7.44
CA PRO A 334 -0.98 15.72 6.74
C PRO A 334 -2.05 15.03 7.61
N VAL A 335 -1.64 14.04 8.41
CA VAL A 335 -2.53 13.26 9.30
C VAL A 335 -2.97 14.13 10.49
N GLU A 336 -2.01 14.73 11.18
CA GLU A 336 -2.19 15.44 12.45
C GLU A 336 -2.73 16.87 12.30
N ARG A 337 -2.65 17.46 11.09
CA ARG A 337 -3.23 18.78 10.81
C ARG A 337 -4.51 18.76 9.97
N LEU A 338 -4.60 17.87 8.97
CA LEU A 338 -5.74 17.84 8.03
C LEU A 338 -6.65 16.60 8.16
N GLY A 339 -6.25 15.60 8.96
CA GLY A 339 -6.99 14.34 9.07
C GLY A 339 -6.91 13.49 7.80
N TRP A 340 -5.93 13.77 6.93
CA TRP A 340 -5.72 13.02 5.70
C TRP A 340 -5.02 11.70 5.99
N TYR A 341 -5.41 10.65 5.27
CA TYR A 341 -4.66 9.40 5.31
C TYR A 341 -3.43 9.48 4.40
N TRP A 342 -2.24 9.16 4.93
CA TRP A 342 -0.96 9.36 4.25
C TRP A 342 -0.17 8.06 3.97
N GLY A 343 -0.87 6.92 3.90
CA GLY A 343 -0.27 5.59 3.77
C GLY A 343 0.11 4.95 5.10
N TYR A 344 0.83 3.83 5.03
CA TYR A 344 1.33 3.08 6.18
C TYR A 344 2.85 2.93 6.15
N SER A 345 3.49 2.89 7.32
CA SER A 345 4.83 2.33 7.45
C SER A 345 4.76 0.79 7.38
N VAL A 346 5.89 0.13 7.11
CA VAL A 346 5.99 -1.33 7.15
C VAL A 346 7.24 -1.72 7.94
N ARG A 347 7.03 -2.40 9.07
CA ARG A 347 8.07 -2.87 9.98
C ARG A 347 8.22 -4.39 9.88
N LEU A 348 9.45 -4.90 9.98
CA LEU A 348 9.73 -6.31 10.23
C LEU A 348 10.00 -6.51 11.72
N ALA A 349 9.48 -7.61 12.29
CA ALA A 349 9.74 -8.02 13.67
C ALA A 349 10.16 -9.50 13.70
N SER A 350 11.14 -9.84 14.54
CA SER A 350 11.68 -11.21 14.63
C SER A 350 10.84 -12.16 15.49
N SER A 351 9.81 -11.65 16.15
CA SER A 351 8.97 -12.36 17.12
C SER A 351 7.73 -11.52 17.46
N LEU A 352 6.74 -12.11 18.12
CA LEU A 352 5.55 -11.38 18.61
C LEU A 352 5.92 -10.41 19.75
N SER A 353 6.85 -10.78 20.63
CA SER A 353 7.46 -9.93 21.66
C SER A 353 8.13 -8.69 21.05
N SER A 354 8.78 -8.84 19.89
CA SER A 354 9.36 -7.72 19.10
C SER A 354 8.30 -6.87 18.39
N VAL A 355 7.08 -7.38 18.15
CA VAL A 355 5.95 -6.52 17.76
C VAL A 355 5.64 -5.57 18.91
N LEU A 356 5.34 -6.11 20.09
CA LEU A 356 4.81 -5.37 21.24
C LEU A 356 5.79 -4.34 21.84
N THR A 357 7.09 -4.68 21.88
CA THR A 357 8.14 -3.89 22.56
C THR A 357 8.88 -2.90 21.65
N SER A 358 8.41 -2.66 20.44
CA SER A 358 9.09 -1.79 19.46
C SER A 358 8.11 -0.93 18.66
N CYS A 359 7.20 -0.25 19.36
CA CYS A 359 6.35 0.79 18.79
C CYS A 359 7.20 1.94 18.22
N PRO A 360 7.03 2.34 16.94
CA PRO A 360 7.82 3.41 16.32
C PRO A 360 7.30 4.82 16.64
N PHE A 361 6.17 4.95 17.34
CA PHE A 361 5.47 6.22 17.55
C PHE A 361 5.74 6.85 18.92
N SER A 362 6.00 6.04 19.95
CA SER A 362 6.29 6.50 21.32
C SER A 362 7.75 6.28 21.70
N THR A 363 8.35 7.27 22.38
CA THR A 363 9.69 7.15 22.99
C THR A 363 9.75 6.16 24.16
N GLU A 364 8.59 5.73 24.67
CA GLU A 364 8.45 4.72 25.74
C GLU A 364 8.13 3.32 25.17
N ALA A 365 8.27 3.15 23.84
CA ALA A 365 8.36 1.89 23.07
C ALA A 365 7.16 0.92 23.08
N ALA A 366 6.11 1.17 23.87
CA ALA A 366 4.89 0.37 23.89
C ALA A 366 3.76 0.93 23.00
N TYR A 367 2.79 0.06 22.68
CA TYR A 367 1.44 0.43 22.25
C TYR A 367 0.53 0.48 23.49
N ASP A 368 -0.40 1.42 23.56
CA ASP A 368 -1.26 1.65 24.74
C ASP A 368 -2.67 1.06 24.61
N LEU A 369 -2.94 0.37 23.50
CA LEU A 369 -4.10 -0.49 23.30
C LEU A 369 -3.73 -1.64 22.35
N VAL A 370 -3.62 -2.86 22.89
CA VAL A 370 -3.28 -4.07 22.14
C VAL A 370 -4.49 -5.01 22.07
N ILE A 371 -4.96 -5.26 20.84
CA ILE A 371 -6.15 -6.09 20.56
C ILE A 371 -5.73 -7.35 19.81
N GLY A 372 -5.92 -8.52 20.41
CA GLY A 372 -5.66 -9.82 19.77
C GLY A 372 -6.94 -10.41 19.16
N THR A 373 -6.85 -10.99 17.96
CA THR A 373 -8.00 -11.61 17.27
C THR A 373 -7.95 -13.14 17.33
N SER A 374 -9.03 -13.79 17.78
CA SER A 374 -9.19 -15.26 17.76
C SER A 374 -10.67 -15.65 17.67
N GLU A 375 -10.97 -16.83 17.12
CA GLU A 375 -12.32 -17.42 17.14
C GLU A 375 -12.85 -17.63 18.58
N ARG A 376 -11.93 -17.74 19.56
CA ARG A 376 -12.18 -17.85 21.00
C ARG A 376 -12.37 -16.51 21.72
N GLY A 377 -12.33 -15.39 21.00
CA GLY A 377 -12.51 -14.06 21.60
C GLY A 377 -13.97 -13.68 21.89
N VAL A 378 -14.14 -12.59 22.63
CA VAL A 378 -15.45 -12.01 22.99
C VAL A 378 -16.17 -11.44 21.76
N SER A 379 -17.49 -11.28 21.83
CA SER A 379 -18.25 -10.54 20.81
C SER A 379 -17.78 -9.10 20.74
N LEU A 380 -17.58 -8.59 19.52
CA LEU A 380 -17.35 -7.16 19.31
C LEU A 380 -18.58 -6.31 19.64
N THR A 381 -19.76 -6.92 19.70
CA THR A 381 -21.01 -6.26 20.13
C THR A 381 -20.99 -6.02 21.65
N ASP A 382 -20.59 -7.02 22.42
CA ASP A 382 -20.49 -6.92 23.89
C ASP A 382 -19.32 -6.01 24.31
N LEU A 383 -18.19 -6.06 23.60
CA LEU A 383 -17.07 -5.13 23.83
C LEU A 383 -17.44 -3.68 23.52
N ALA A 384 -18.20 -3.43 22.45
CA ALA A 384 -18.73 -2.09 22.15
C ALA A 384 -19.70 -1.62 23.25
N LEU A 385 -20.58 -2.49 23.74
CA LEU A 385 -21.51 -2.18 24.83
C LEU A 385 -20.78 -1.88 26.15
N ALA A 386 -19.75 -2.67 26.50
CA ALA A 386 -18.93 -2.43 27.67
C ALA A 386 -18.19 -1.09 27.58
N THR A 387 -17.53 -0.84 26.44
CA THR A 387 -16.73 0.36 26.17
C THR A 387 -17.57 1.64 26.13
N ALA A 388 -18.76 1.59 25.52
CA ALA A 388 -19.69 2.72 25.47
C ALA A 388 -20.19 3.12 26.87
N ASN A 389 -20.59 2.14 27.69
CA ASN A 389 -21.06 2.40 29.05
C ASN A 389 -19.93 2.61 30.08
N SER A 390 -18.69 2.25 29.74
CA SER A 390 -17.53 2.18 30.66
C SER A 390 -17.78 1.26 31.86
N THR A 391 -18.49 0.15 31.63
CA THR A 391 -18.87 -0.85 32.65
C THR A 391 -18.70 -2.27 32.10
N PRO A 392 -18.18 -3.24 32.88
CA PRO A 392 -18.05 -4.61 32.42
C PRO A 392 -19.41 -5.26 32.07
N VAL A 393 -19.45 -6.06 31.01
CA VAL A 393 -20.64 -6.79 30.57
C VAL A 393 -20.49 -8.27 30.90
N ALA A 394 -21.40 -8.80 31.73
CA ALA A 394 -21.41 -10.22 32.09
C ALA A 394 -22.06 -11.07 30.98
N LEU A 395 -21.33 -12.06 30.48
CA LEU A 395 -21.79 -13.00 29.46
C LEU A 395 -22.59 -14.16 30.06
N ALA A 396 -23.42 -14.80 29.23
CA ALA A 396 -24.16 -16.01 29.61
C ALA A 396 -23.25 -17.22 29.90
N SER A 397 -21.96 -17.17 29.53
CA SER A 397 -20.93 -18.15 29.92
C SER A 397 -20.46 -18.00 31.37
N GLY A 398 -20.72 -16.85 32.01
CA GLY A 398 -20.19 -16.49 33.33
C GLY A 398 -18.90 -15.68 33.29
N GLU A 399 -18.36 -15.40 32.10
CA GLU A 399 -17.20 -14.52 31.87
C GLU A 399 -17.63 -13.04 31.83
N THR A 400 -16.72 -12.10 32.11
CA THR A 400 -16.97 -10.66 31.92
C THR A 400 -16.17 -10.11 30.74
N VAL A 401 -16.83 -9.25 29.95
CA VAL A 401 -16.17 -8.41 28.94
C VAL A 401 -15.85 -7.07 29.59
N GLU A 402 -14.58 -6.84 29.84
CA GLU A 402 -14.09 -5.55 30.34
C GLU A 402 -14.14 -4.48 29.23
N PRO A 403 -14.36 -3.19 29.57
CA PRO A 403 -14.31 -2.10 28.60
C PRO A 403 -12.88 -1.84 28.12
N LEU A 404 -12.74 -1.32 26.88
CA LEU A 404 -11.46 -0.78 26.42
C LEU A 404 -10.99 0.41 27.28
N PRO A 405 -9.67 0.73 27.28
CA PRO A 405 -9.13 1.93 27.91
C PRO A 405 -9.90 3.21 27.54
N GLN A 406 -10.00 4.16 28.47
CA GLN A 406 -10.83 5.37 28.29
C GLN A 406 -10.40 6.24 27.10
N THR A 407 -9.12 6.18 26.74
CA THR A 407 -8.44 6.88 25.64
C THR A 407 -7.24 6.04 25.21
N PHE A 408 -6.80 6.14 23.96
CA PHE A 408 -5.51 5.62 23.50
C PHE A 408 -4.82 6.60 22.51
N GLU A 409 -3.52 6.44 22.29
CA GLU A 409 -2.72 7.12 21.27
C GLU A 409 -2.30 6.17 20.13
N HIS A 410 -1.91 4.94 20.44
CA HIS A 410 -1.24 4.00 19.55
C HIS A 410 -1.85 2.59 19.66
N ALA A 411 -2.95 2.36 18.96
CA ALA A 411 -3.58 1.05 18.92
C ALA A 411 -2.80 0.07 18.04
N LEU A 412 -2.76 -1.20 18.45
CA LEU A 412 -2.21 -2.33 17.72
C LEU A 412 -3.24 -3.47 17.65
N VAL A 413 -3.61 -3.90 16.45
CA VAL A 413 -4.46 -5.07 16.22
C VAL A 413 -3.61 -6.22 15.69
N VAL A 414 -3.58 -7.35 16.40
CA VAL A 414 -2.72 -8.49 16.11
C VAL A 414 -3.55 -9.67 15.59
N PHE A 415 -3.16 -10.17 14.43
CA PHE A 415 -3.79 -11.31 13.75
C PHE A 415 -2.87 -12.53 13.76
N GLY A 416 -3.45 -13.73 13.93
CA GLY A 416 -2.72 -14.99 13.81
C GLY A 416 -2.56 -15.48 12.37
N GLY A 417 -1.64 -16.42 12.18
CA GLY A 417 -1.49 -17.21 10.95
C GLY A 417 -2.52 -18.35 10.87
N LEU A 418 -2.17 -19.42 10.15
CA LEU A 418 -3.06 -20.58 9.95
C LEU A 418 -3.39 -21.31 11.27
N SER A 419 -2.50 -21.24 12.27
CA SER A 419 -2.64 -21.92 13.57
C SER A 419 -3.25 -21.06 14.68
N GLY A 420 -3.74 -19.86 14.36
CA GLY A 420 -4.15 -18.88 15.36
C GLY A 420 -2.97 -18.13 15.97
N LEU A 421 -3.28 -17.16 16.83
CA LEU A 421 -2.28 -16.30 17.49
C LEU A 421 -1.71 -16.98 18.75
N GLU A 422 -2.42 -17.97 19.28
CA GLU A 422 -2.05 -18.76 20.46
C GLU A 422 -0.77 -19.60 20.24
N LEU A 423 -0.51 -20.06 19.02
CA LEU A 423 0.74 -20.76 18.70
C LEU A 423 1.94 -19.80 18.65
N ALA A 424 1.75 -18.59 18.11
CA ALA A 424 2.80 -17.58 18.09
C ALA A 424 3.20 -17.13 19.51
N VAL A 425 2.25 -17.13 20.45
CA VAL A 425 2.54 -16.94 21.89
C VAL A 425 3.32 -18.13 22.46
N GLU A 426 2.90 -19.37 22.18
CA GLU A 426 3.54 -20.60 22.69
C GLU A 426 4.98 -20.82 22.16
N GLN A 427 5.33 -20.25 20.99
CA GLN A 427 6.67 -20.37 20.39
C GLN A 427 7.63 -19.22 20.73
N ASP A 428 7.14 -18.08 21.22
CA ASP A 428 7.96 -16.90 21.48
C ASP A 428 8.64 -16.96 22.85
N ALA A 429 9.94 -17.25 22.86
CA ALA A 429 10.74 -17.33 24.10
C ALA A 429 10.81 -16.01 24.91
N GLY A 430 10.37 -14.88 24.35
CA GLY A 430 10.19 -13.62 25.07
C GLY A 430 8.88 -13.51 25.86
N ILE A 431 7.93 -14.44 25.67
CA ILE A 431 6.60 -14.42 26.27
C ILE A 431 6.45 -15.61 27.23
N GLN A 432 6.10 -15.33 28.49
CA GLN A 432 5.99 -16.35 29.55
C GLN A 432 4.54 -16.83 29.74
N LEU A 433 3.86 -17.13 28.64
CA LEU A 433 2.46 -17.57 28.60
C LEU A 433 2.34 -18.84 27.76
N ASP A 434 1.34 -19.67 28.05
CA ASP A 434 0.98 -20.79 27.18
C ASP A 434 -0.13 -20.41 26.19
N ARG A 435 -0.40 -21.30 25.24
CA ARG A 435 -1.49 -21.15 24.25
C ARG A 435 -2.89 -21.00 24.87
N HIS A 436 -3.08 -21.35 26.14
CA HIS A 436 -4.37 -21.27 26.84
C HIS A 436 -4.52 -19.93 27.59
N SER A 437 -3.42 -19.35 28.07
CA SER A 437 -3.34 -18.02 28.68
C SER A 437 -3.02 -16.90 27.70
N ALA A 438 -2.85 -17.19 26.41
CA ALA A 438 -2.48 -16.24 25.35
C ALA A 438 -3.36 -14.97 25.28
N SER A 439 -4.62 -15.02 25.70
CA SER A 439 -5.50 -13.85 25.80
C SER A 439 -5.04 -12.80 26.82
N GLN A 440 -4.26 -13.19 27.83
CA GLN A 440 -3.75 -12.31 28.90
C GLN A 440 -2.64 -11.36 28.42
N LEU A 441 -2.16 -11.53 27.18
CA LEU A 441 -1.18 -10.65 26.54
C LEU A 441 -1.81 -9.39 25.91
N PHE A 442 -3.15 -9.30 25.88
CA PHE A 442 -3.90 -8.31 25.12
C PHE A 442 -4.94 -7.61 26.02
N ASP A 443 -5.14 -6.31 25.83
CA ASP A 443 -6.19 -5.54 26.53
C ASP A 443 -7.60 -5.98 26.10
N ALA A 444 -7.73 -6.51 24.87
CA ALA A 444 -8.95 -7.16 24.40
C ALA A 444 -8.64 -8.37 23.50
N TRP A 445 -9.41 -9.45 23.70
CA TRP A 445 -9.31 -10.69 22.94
C TRP A 445 -10.63 -10.95 22.21
N ILE A 446 -10.68 -10.72 20.90
CA ILE A 446 -11.94 -10.52 20.16
C ILE A 446 -12.20 -11.55 19.06
N ASN A 447 -13.46 -11.95 18.91
CA ASN A 447 -13.94 -12.69 17.74
C ASN A 447 -14.47 -11.70 16.68
N VAL A 448 -13.81 -11.69 15.53
CA VAL A 448 -14.12 -10.77 14.43
C VAL A 448 -15.34 -11.21 13.62
N ALA A 449 -15.64 -12.51 13.57
CA ALA A 449 -16.62 -13.16 12.70
C ALA A 449 -17.53 -14.13 13.46
N GLU A 450 -18.28 -13.59 14.43
CA GLU A 450 -19.27 -14.32 15.23
C GLU A 450 -20.26 -15.13 14.35
N ASN A 451 -20.54 -16.37 14.74
CA ASN A 451 -21.42 -17.31 14.03
C ASN A 451 -21.01 -17.58 12.56
N GLN A 452 -19.71 -17.51 12.24
CA GLN A 452 -19.17 -17.81 10.90
C GLN A 452 -19.67 -19.16 10.33
N GLY A 453 -20.22 -19.11 9.11
CA GLY A 453 -20.65 -20.30 8.37
C GLY A 453 -19.50 -21.11 7.72
N SER A 454 -18.27 -20.61 7.80
CA SER A 454 -17.04 -21.34 7.46
C SER A 454 -16.39 -21.86 8.74
N ARG A 455 -15.68 -23.00 8.66
CA ARG A 455 -14.83 -23.47 9.77
C ARG A 455 -13.66 -22.51 10.04
N THR A 456 -13.15 -21.84 9.01
CA THR A 456 -11.98 -20.96 9.09
C THR A 456 -12.24 -19.67 8.31
N VAL A 457 -11.82 -18.55 8.88
CA VAL A 457 -11.65 -17.26 8.17
C VAL A 457 -10.15 -17.05 8.02
N ARG A 458 -9.68 -16.71 6.83
CA ARG A 458 -8.24 -16.51 6.59
C ARG A 458 -7.78 -15.14 7.08
N THR A 459 -6.48 -14.98 7.33
CA THR A 459 -5.90 -13.71 7.79
C THR A 459 -6.23 -12.55 6.84
N GLU A 460 -6.19 -12.73 5.50
CA GLU A 460 -6.53 -11.66 4.55
C GLU A 460 -8.04 -11.28 4.52
N GLU A 461 -8.91 -12.17 4.99
CA GLU A 461 -10.36 -11.96 5.12
C GLU A 461 -10.67 -11.33 6.49
N ALA A 462 -10.05 -11.87 7.55
CA ALA A 462 -10.19 -11.44 8.93
C ALA A 462 -9.81 -9.97 9.13
N ILE A 463 -8.70 -9.50 8.54
CA ILE A 463 -8.27 -8.09 8.62
C ILE A 463 -9.36 -7.14 8.11
N MET A 464 -10.03 -7.48 7.01
CA MET A 464 -11.07 -6.62 6.43
C MET A 464 -12.34 -6.59 7.30
N ILE A 465 -12.74 -7.73 7.87
CA ILE A 465 -13.90 -7.82 8.78
C ILE A 465 -13.61 -7.11 10.10
N ALA A 466 -12.43 -7.36 10.68
CA ALA A 466 -11.99 -6.81 11.95
C ALA A 466 -11.93 -5.28 11.89
N LEU A 467 -11.16 -4.71 10.96
CA LEU A 467 -11.01 -3.26 10.85
C LEU A 467 -12.35 -2.57 10.54
N ALA A 468 -13.27 -3.21 9.81
CA ALA A 468 -14.62 -2.69 9.58
C ALA A 468 -15.46 -2.59 10.87
N ARG A 469 -15.37 -3.58 11.77
CA ARG A 469 -16.14 -3.62 13.03
C ARG A 469 -15.46 -2.84 14.16
N ILE A 470 -14.13 -2.83 14.20
CA ILE A 470 -13.31 -2.20 15.24
C ILE A 470 -13.19 -0.69 15.03
N LYS A 471 -13.09 -0.22 13.77
CA LYS A 471 -12.85 1.21 13.50
C LYS A 471 -13.85 2.17 14.17
N PRO A 472 -15.18 1.93 14.17
CA PRO A 472 -16.12 2.80 14.89
C PRO A 472 -15.84 2.89 16.39
N ILE A 473 -15.41 1.79 17.02
CA ILE A 473 -15.08 1.72 18.45
C ILE A 473 -13.79 2.52 18.72
N LEU A 474 -12.77 2.35 17.89
CA LEU A 474 -11.51 3.11 18.01
C LEU A 474 -11.72 4.61 17.76
N ASP A 475 -12.53 4.97 16.74
CA ASP A 475 -12.89 6.37 16.46
C ASP A 475 -13.66 6.99 17.64
N GLU A 476 -14.54 6.23 18.31
CA GLU A 476 -15.26 6.68 19.52
C GLU A 476 -14.30 6.88 20.70
N VAL A 477 -13.49 5.88 21.06
CA VAL A 477 -12.56 5.96 22.20
C VAL A 477 -11.54 7.08 22.00
N ALA A 478 -10.98 7.23 20.79
CA ALA A 478 -10.07 8.32 20.48
C ALA A 478 -10.74 9.71 20.45
N SER A 479 -12.07 9.79 20.30
CA SER A 479 -12.81 11.06 20.35
C SER A 479 -13.03 11.60 21.77
N ARG A 480 -12.75 10.80 22.81
CA ARG A 480 -12.86 11.18 24.23
C ARG A 480 -11.71 12.09 24.71
N ARG A 481 -10.91 12.68 23.79
CA ARG A 481 -9.61 13.36 24.04
C ARG A 481 -9.44 14.78 23.47
#